data_AF-A0A3N5T4Q2-F1
#
_entry.id   AF-A0A3N5T4Q2-F1
#
_cell.length_a   1.000
_cell.length_b   1.000
_cell.length_c   1.000
_cell.angle_alpha   90.00
_cell.angle_beta   90.00
_cell.angle_gamma   90.00
#
_symmetry.space_group_name_H-M   'P 1'
#
loop_
_entity.id
_entity.type
_entity.pdbx_description
1 polymer ?
#
loop_
_entity_poly.entity_id
_entity_poly.type
_entity_poly.pdbx_seq_one_letter_code
_entity_poly.pdbx_strand_id
1 'polypeptide(L)'
;MARVLDKFNLRKHPYVRADRINPEGFPSFQRSDEEAYLQVLLTNTLTGTFYAQESQLLQESLALHASMTQRDPAFAARALVYARNAGMMRMQPIVGLAYLAKADHTLFHRVFGRVILTPGDLTDFVEIVRGDVVPGGMGRSIKTAVNGWLNSLSEYHAIKYATGGQGYSLRDVLRVTHPKPVNPVQDAIFIWLTDPEKWRQTVQHDLTPQIDAFEQIKRLDLGDSPD
;
A
#
# COMPACT_ATOMS: atom_id res chain seq x y z
N MET A 1 19.42 62.70 -4.51
CA MET A 1 19.69 61.23 -4.46
C MET A 1 18.45 60.35 -4.47
N ALA A 2 17.26 60.84 -4.08
CA ALA A 2 16.02 60.04 -4.07
C ALA A 2 15.52 59.54 -5.45
N ARG A 3 15.97 60.15 -6.56
CA ARG A 3 15.54 59.83 -7.94
C ARG A 3 16.28 58.66 -8.60
N VAL A 4 17.35 58.15 -7.99
CA VAL A 4 18.16 57.03 -8.54
C VAL A 4 17.64 55.68 -8.05
N LEU A 5 17.05 55.64 -6.86
CA LEU A 5 16.53 54.40 -6.25
C LEU A 5 15.24 53.90 -6.90
N ASP A 6 14.49 54.76 -7.59
CA ASP A 6 13.21 54.41 -8.24
C ASP A 6 13.40 53.77 -9.64
N LYS A 7 14.59 53.92 -10.24
CA LYS A 7 14.93 53.35 -11.55
C LYS A 7 15.40 51.89 -11.49
N PHE A 8 15.87 51.45 -10.33
CA PHE A 8 16.15 50.05 -10.08
C PHE A 8 14.94 49.51 -9.34
N ASN A 9 14.16 48.66 -10.01
CA ASN A 9 13.02 47.95 -9.45
C ASN A 9 13.50 46.91 -8.41
N LEU A 10 14.19 47.39 -7.38
CA LEU A 10 14.66 46.63 -6.24
C LEU A 10 13.41 46.36 -5.40
N ARG A 11 12.74 45.24 -5.68
CA ARG A 11 11.82 44.62 -4.72
C ARG A 11 12.47 44.74 -3.35
N LYS A 12 11.83 45.48 -2.42
CA LYS A 12 12.41 45.83 -1.10
C LYS A 12 12.94 44.61 -0.33
N HIS A 13 12.52 43.39 -0.68
CA HIS A 13 13.27 42.16 -0.44
C HIS A 13 13.16 41.25 -1.67
N PRO A 14 14.24 40.92 -2.38
CA PRO A 14 14.20 39.99 -3.52
C PRO A 14 14.01 38.53 -3.10
N TYR A 15 14.10 38.24 -1.80
CA TYR A 15 13.99 36.90 -1.22
C TYR A 15 12.67 36.75 -0.46
N VAL A 16 12.09 35.55 -0.55
CA VAL A 16 10.97 35.12 0.29
C VAL A 16 11.46 35.15 1.75
N ARG A 17 10.69 35.78 2.64
CA ARG A 17 10.99 35.77 4.08
C ARG A 17 10.57 34.43 4.66
N ALA A 18 11.37 33.92 5.59
CA ALA A 18 11.01 32.76 6.39
C ALA A 18 9.66 33.02 7.08
N ASP A 19 8.78 32.03 7.02
CA ASP A 19 7.40 32.05 7.53
C ASP A 19 7.19 31.04 8.66
N ARG A 20 8.23 30.28 9.05
CA ARG A 20 8.20 29.31 10.15
C ARG A 20 9.49 29.32 10.96
N ILE A 21 9.46 28.78 12.17
CA ILE A 21 10.64 28.51 13.00
C ILE A 21 10.80 26.98 13.15
N ASN A 22 12.02 26.46 13.00
CA ASN A 22 12.30 25.04 13.17
C ASN A 22 12.38 24.65 14.68
N PRO A 23 12.46 23.35 15.02
CA PRO A 23 12.55 22.93 16.42
C PRO A 23 13.73 23.52 17.22
N GLU A 24 14.80 23.93 16.53
CA GLU A 24 16.00 24.54 17.11
C GLU A 24 15.92 26.08 17.20
N GLY A 25 14.76 26.67 16.89
CA GLY A 25 14.55 28.12 17.03
C GLY A 25 15.04 28.97 15.85
N PHE A 26 15.45 28.37 14.73
CA PHE A 26 15.96 29.09 13.57
C PHE A 26 14.89 29.34 12.49
N PRO A 27 14.98 30.44 11.73
CA PRO A 27 14.06 30.73 10.62
C PRO A 27 14.05 29.63 9.56
N SER A 28 12.86 29.27 9.10
CA SER A 28 12.61 28.20 8.13
C SER A 28 11.41 28.53 7.24
N PHE A 29 11.22 27.72 6.19
CA PHE A 29 10.14 27.90 5.21
C PHE A 29 9.09 26.80 5.33
N GLN A 30 7.83 27.17 5.20
CA GLN A 30 6.73 26.24 5.08
C GLN A 30 6.73 25.61 3.67
N ARG A 31 6.68 24.28 3.64
CA ARG A 31 6.49 23.54 2.38
C ARG A 31 5.05 23.68 1.92
N SER A 32 4.84 23.59 0.60
CA SER A 32 3.49 23.38 0.08
C SER A 32 2.91 22.06 0.58
N ASP A 33 1.57 21.94 0.58
CA ASP A 33 0.89 20.71 1.00
C ASP A 33 1.30 19.53 0.11
N GLU A 34 1.49 19.77 -1.20
CA GLU A 34 1.95 18.80 -2.18
C GLU A 34 3.37 18.32 -1.91
N GLU A 35 4.31 19.23 -1.63
CA GLU A 35 5.69 18.89 -1.30
C GLU A 35 5.77 18.17 0.05
N ALA A 36 5.00 18.61 1.05
CA ALA A 36 4.93 17.93 2.34
C ALA A 36 4.39 16.50 2.19
N TYR A 37 3.37 16.31 1.36
CA TYR A 37 2.81 15.00 1.07
C TYR A 37 3.81 14.09 0.34
N LEU A 38 4.49 14.60 -0.68
CA LEU A 38 5.53 13.86 -1.39
C LEU A 38 6.72 13.51 -0.50
N GLN A 39 7.15 14.45 0.35
CA GLN A 39 8.19 14.20 1.33
C GLN A 39 7.79 13.03 2.24
N VAL A 40 6.58 13.05 2.80
CA VAL A 40 6.11 11.95 3.64
C VAL A 40 6.04 10.63 2.88
N LEU A 41 5.52 10.65 1.65
CA LEU A 41 5.44 9.44 0.83
C LEU A 41 6.80 8.83 0.50
N LEU A 42 7.85 9.64 0.36
CA LEU A 42 9.16 9.24 -0.16
C LEU A 42 10.22 9.04 0.92
N THR A 43 10.10 9.74 2.05
CA THR A 43 11.17 9.80 3.05
C THR A 43 10.72 9.42 4.45
N ASN A 44 9.42 9.30 4.72
CA ASN A 44 8.96 9.02 6.08
C ASN A 44 9.11 7.53 6.41
N THR A 45 9.97 7.24 7.38
CA THR A 45 10.00 5.94 8.06
C THR A 45 8.86 5.91 9.08
N LEU A 46 8.00 4.89 9.00
CA LEU A 46 6.96 4.67 10.02
C LEU A 46 7.54 4.29 11.39
N THR A 47 8.87 4.18 11.51
CA THR A 47 9.66 4.00 12.74
C THR A 47 10.26 5.34 13.20
N GLY A 48 10.48 5.51 14.50
CA GLY A 48 11.03 6.74 15.08
C GLY A 48 12.32 7.25 14.41
N THR A 49 12.48 8.57 14.35
CA THR A 49 13.71 9.24 13.89
C THR A 49 14.35 10.01 15.05
N PHE A 50 15.58 10.53 14.86
CA PHE A 50 16.32 11.26 15.89
C PHE A 50 15.53 12.41 16.55
N TYR A 51 14.57 13.02 15.83
CA TYR A 51 13.79 14.17 16.31
C TYR A 51 12.30 13.89 16.56
N ALA A 52 11.80 12.67 16.31
CA ALA A 52 10.37 12.38 16.41
C ALA A 52 10.08 10.94 16.83
N GLN A 53 9.13 10.79 17.75
CA GLN A 53 8.64 9.49 18.22
C GLN A 53 7.78 8.81 17.15
N GLU A 54 7.79 7.48 17.15
CA GLU A 54 7.10 6.64 16.16
C GLU A 54 5.59 6.94 16.04
N SER A 55 4.91 7.11 17.18
CA SER A 55 3.48 7.43 17.23
C SER A 55 3.15 8.80 16.63
N GLN A 56 4.02 9.79 16.82
CA GLN A 56 3.83 11.14 16.29
C GLN A 56 4.02 11.16 14.76
N LEU A 57 5.09 10.53 14.26
CA LEU A 57 5.34 10.43 12.81
C LEU A 57 4.21 9.70 12.08
N LEU A 58 3.67 8.64 12.71
CA LEU A 58 2.52 7.93 12.19
C LEU A 58 1.29 8.84 12.14
N GLN A 59 0.95 9.54 13.23
CA GLN A 59 -0.21 10.44 13.26
C GLN A 59 -0.11 11.57 12.23
N GLU A 60 1.07 12.19 12.09
CA GLU A 60 1.33 13.22 11.08
C GLU A 60 1.15 12.67 9.65
N SER A 61 1.65 11.45 9.40
CA SER A 61 1.50 10.76 8.12
C SER A 61 0.03 10.50 7.78
N LEU A 62 -0.73 9.98 8.74
CA LEU A 62 -2.16 9.70 8.57
C LEU A 62 -2.97 10.98 8.33
N ALA A 63 -2.67 12.06 9.05
CA ALA A 63 -3.30 13.36 8.85
C ALA A 63 -3.03 13.93 7.45
N LEU A 64 -1.81 13.75 6.93
CA LEU A 64 -1.46 14.18 5.58
C LEU A 64 -2.18 13.37 4.50
N HIS A 65 -2.29 12.04 4.64
CA HIS A 65 -3.11 11.22 3.74
C HIS A 65 -4.57 11.64 3.76
N ALA A 66 -5.15 11.84 4.96
CA ALA A 66 -6.51 12.31 5.11
C ALA A 66 -6.73 13.66 4.44
N SER A 67 -5.88 14.67 4.70
CA SER A 67 -6.07 16.00 4.11
C SER A 67 -5.85 16.01 2.60
N MET A 68 -4.81 15.33 2.11
CA MET A 68 -4.47 15.37 0.69
C MET A 68 -5.49 14.63 -0.16
N THR A 69 -5.98 13.47 0.28
CA THR A 69 -7.02 12.74 -0.44
C THR A 69 -8.35 13.47 -0.49
N GLN A 70 -8.67 14.30 0.51
CA GLN A 70 -9.89 15.13 0.50
C GLN A 70 -9.74 16.39 -0.36
N ARG A 71 -8.58 17.04 -0.32
CA ARG A 71 -8.32 18.31 -1.01
C ARG A 71 -8.06 18.12 -2.50
N ASP A 72 -7.16 17.22 -2.85
CA ASP A 72 -6.79 16.90 -4.24
C ASP A 72 -6.55 15.39 -4.40
N PRO A 73 -7.63 14.59 -4.52
CA PRO A 73 -7.52 13.14 -4.70
C PRO A 73 -6.76 12.78 -6.00
N ALA A 74 -6.80 13.63 -7.02
CA ALA A 74 -6.11 13.38 -8.28
C ALA A 74 -4.59 13.50 -8.12
N PHE A 75 -4.11 14.53 -7.40
CA PHE A 75 -2.71 14.65 -7.01
C PHE A 75 -2.29 13.48 -6.11
N ALA A 76 -3.09 13.17 -5.08
CA ALA A 76 -2.82 12.05 -4.19
C ALA A 76 -2.63 10.74 -4.97
N ALA A 77 -3.55 10.42 -5.89
CA ALA A 77 -3.49 9.21 -6.71
C ALA A 77 -2.21 9.13 -7.56
N ARG A 78 -1.81 10.24 -8.20
CA ARG A 78 -0.55 10.29 -8.98
C ARG A 78 0.68 10.13 -8.08
N ALA A 79 0.68 10.80 -6.94
CA ALA A 79 1.77 10.76 -5.97
C ALA A 79 1.98 9.36 -5.38
N LEU A 80 0.90 8.63 -5.06
CA LEU A 80 0.97 7.25 -4.56
C LEU A 80 1.60 6.31 -5.58
N VAL A 81 1.17 6.40 -6.84
CA VAL A 81 1.75 5.62 -7.93
C VAL A 81 3.22 5.96 -8.13
N TYR A 82 3.58 7.24 -8.11
CA TYR A 82 4.96 7.69 -8.23
C TYR A 82 5.82 7.14 -7.09
N ALA A 83 5.38 7.30 -5.85
CA ALA A 83 6.10 6.82 -4.67
C ALA A 83 6.30 5.30 -4.69
N ARG A 84 5.30 4.54 -5.16
CA ARG A 84 5.42 3.08 -5.28
C ARG A 84 6.41 2.64 -6.35
N ASN A 85 6.33 3.24 -7.55
CA ASN A 85 6.99 2.70 -8.74
C ASN A 85 8.35 3.37 -9.03
N ALA A 86 8.50 4.65 -8.71
CA ALA A 86 9.73 5.41 -8.90
C ALA A 86 10.44 5.70 -7.58
N GLY A 87 9.67 6.00 -6.53
CA GLY A 87 10.19 6.21 -5.17
C GLY A 87 10.57 4.93 -4.43
N MET A 88 10.19 3.76 -4.96
CA MET A 88 10.44 2.43 -4.37
C MET A 88 9.89 2.27 -2.94
N MET A 89 8.90 3.07 -2.56
CA MET A 89 8.27 3.01 -1.24
C MET A 89 7.15 1.98 -1.22
N ARG A 90 6.95 1.33 -0.07
CA ARG A 90 5.95 0.25 0.08
C ARG A 90 4.77 0.67 0.96
N MET A 91 5.00 0.87 2.26
CA MET A 91 3.91 1.05 3.23
C MET A 91 3.14 2.36 3.06
N GLN A 92 3.84 3.48 2.85
CA GLN A 92 3.20 4.79 2.71
C GLN A 92 2.21 4.84 1.52
N PRO A 93 2.56 4.36 0.31
CA PRO A 93 1.58 4.22 -0.77
C PRO A 93 0.37 3.34 -0.43
N ILE A 94 0.56 2.25 0.30
CA ILE A 94 -0.53 1.34 0.67
C ILE A 94 -1.51 2.01 1.65
N VAL A 95 -0.99 2.70 2.68
CA VAL A 95 -1.81 3.47 3.63
C VAL A 95 -2.57 4.57 2.91
N GLY A 96 -1.88 5.36 2.07
CA GLY A 96 -2.53 6.42 1.30
C GLY A 96 -3.58 5.90 0.31
N LEU A 97 -3.40 4.71 -0.26
CA LEU A 97 -4.41 4.06 -1.10
C LEU A 97 -5.69 3.74 -0.31
N ALA A 98 -5.56 3.34 0.96
CA ALA A 98 -6.71 3.07 1.82
C ALA A 98 -7.52 4.36 2.11
N TYR A 99 -6.85 5.50 2.31
CA TYR A 99 -7.51 6.81 2.39
C TYR A 99 -8.17 7.21 1.06
N LEU A 100 -7.48 7.02 -0.08
CA LEU A 100 -8.03 7.31 -1.40
C LEU A 100 -9.28 6.46 -1.69
N ALA A 101 -9.31 5.21 -1.21
CA ALA A 101 -10.47 4.33 -1.33
C ALA A 101 -11.74 4.87 -0.66
N LYS A 102 -11.62 5.85 0.24
CA LYS A 102 -12.75 6.55 0.87
C LYS A 102 -13.09 7.86 0.16
N ALA A 103 -12.07 8.58 -0.27
CA ALA A 103 -12.24 9.89 -0.89
C ALA A 103 -12.77 9.79 -2.34
N ASP A 104 -12.22 8.89 -3.15
CA ASP A 104 -12.60 8.76 -4.56
C ASP A 104 -12.45 7.30 -5.04
N HIS A 105 -13.59 6.61 -5.17
CA HIS A 105 -13.64 5.24 -5.64
C HIS A 105 -13.09 5.08 -7.07
N THR A 106 -13.33 6.04 -7.96
CA THR A 106 -12.93 5.95 -9.37
C THR A 106 -11.41 6.02 -9.49
N LEU A 107 -10.79 6.97 -8.80
CA LEU A 107 -9.33 7.09 -8.76
C LEU A 107 -8.70 5.91 -8.04
N PHE A 108 -9.28 5.46 -6.92
CA PHE A 108 -8.86 4.26 -6.21
C PHE A 108 -8.78 3.03 -7.13
N HIS A 109 -9.86 2.69 -7.84
CA HIS A 109 -9.87 1.55 -8.77
C HIS A 109 -8.83 1.72 -9.88
N ARG A 110 -8.65 2.94 -10.39
CA ARG A 110 -7.67 3.24 -11.44
C ARG A 110 -6.22 3.00 -10.99
N VAL A 111 -5.89 3.27 -9.72
CA VAL A 111 -4.50 3.15 -9.23
C VAL A 111 -4.25 1.89 -8.40
N PHE A 112 -5.28 1.14 -8.01
CA PHE A 112 -5.17 -0.02 -7.12
C PHE A 112 -4.08 -1.00 -7.55
N GLY A 113 -4.17 -1.54 -8.78
CA GLY A 113 -3.17 -2.49 -9.31
C GLY A 113 -1.80 -1.88 -9.63
N ARG A 114 -1.67 -0.54 -9.56
CA ARG A 114 -0.38 0.16 -9.73
C ARG A 114 0.32 0.42 -8.39
N VAL A 115 -0.41 0.28 -7.28
CA VAL A 115 0.10 0.43 -5.92
C VAL A 115 0.29 -0.95 -5.28
N ILE A 116 -0.70 -1.84 -5.41
CA ILE A 116 -0.68 -3.22 -4.91
C ILE A 116 -0.02 -4.13 -5.95
N LEU A 117 1.28 -4.37 -5.78
CA LEU A 117 2.10 -5.09 -6.76
C LEU A 117 2.31 -6.56 -6.39
N THR A 118 2.28 -6.88 -5.09
CA THR A 118 2.55 -8.23 -4.58
C THR A 118 1.41 -8.72 -3.67
N PRO A 119 1.29 -10.05 -3.46
CA PRO A 119 0.31 -10.57 -2.50
C PRO A 119 0.51 -10.04 -1.08
N GLY A 120 1.76 -9.77 -0.69
CA GLY A 120 2.06 -9.11 0.59
C GLY A 120 1.55 -7.67 0.67
N ASP A 121 1.57 -6.92 -0.43
CA ASP A 121 0.96 -5.58 -0.45
C ASP A 121 -0.56 -5.66 -0.27
N LEU A 122 -1.18 -6.71 -0.84
CA LEU A 122 -2.62 -6.94 -0.72
C LEU A 122 -3.02 -7.28 0.72
N THR A 123 -2.26 -8.16 1.39
CA THR A 123 -2.52 -8.52 2.80
C THR A 123 -2.40 -7.31 3.69
N ASP A 124 -1.34 -6.51 3.54
CA ASP A 124 -1.11 -5.29 4.32
C ASP A 124 -2.23 -4.26 4.08
N PHE A 125 -2.64 -4.07 2.81
CA PHE A 125 -3.75 -3.20 2.47
C PHE A 125 -5.06 -3.64 3.15
N VAL A 126 -5.36 -4.94 3.10
CA VAL A 126 -6.57 -5.50 3.72
C VAL A 126 -6.52 -5.36 5.24
N GLU A 127 -5.36 -5.61 5.85
CA GLU A 127 -5.15 -5.44 7.29
C GLU A 127 -5.37 -3.97 7.71
N ILE A 128 -4.78 -3.02 7.00
CA ILE A 128 -4.96 -1.57 7.24
C ILE A 128 -6.42 -1.14 7.15
N VAL A 129 -7.14 -1.60 6.11
CA VAL A 129 -8.56 -1.25 5.90
C VAL A 129 -9.48 -1.88 6.95
N ARG A 130 -9.09 -3.02 7.51
CA ARG A 130 -9.86 -3.72 8.56
C ARG A 130 -9.57 -3.19 9.96
N GLY A 131 -8.34 -2.71 10.19
CA GLY A 131 -7.97 -2.07 11.44
C GLY A 131 -8.55 -0.66 11.57
N ASP A 132 -8.12 0.03 12.62
CA ASP A 132 -8.63 1.37 12.96
C ASP A 132 -7.81 2.52 12.34
N VAL A 133 -6.86 2.19 11.46
CA VAL A 133 -5.98 3.17 10.79
C VAL A 133 -6.76 4.03 9.80
N VAL A 134 -7.79 3.48 9.16
CA VAL A 134 -8.65 4.19 8.20
C VAL A 134 -10.13 3.99 8.58
N PRO A 135 -10.90 5.07 8.82
CA PRO A 135 -12.31 4.96 9.16
C PRO A 135 -13.16 4.26 8.08
N GLY A 136 -14.13 3.46 8.51
CA GLY A 136 -15.24 2.98 7.67
C GLY A 136 -15.04 1.61 7.00
N GLY A 137 -14.02 0.84 7.39
CA GLY A 137 -13.90 -0.59 7.08
C GLY A 137 -13.88 -0.99 5.59
N MET A 138 -14.09 -2.28 5.33
CA MET A 138 -14.02 -2.88 3.99
C MET A 138 -15.37 -2.91 3.26
N GLY A 139 -15.74 -1.79 2.64
CA GLY A 139 -16.95 -1.66 1.83
C GLY A 139 -16.91 -2.43 0.50
N ARG A 140 -18.05 -2.46 -0.23
CA ARG A 140 -18.21 -3.20 -1.49
C ARG A 140 -17.18 -2.81 -2.56
N SER A 141 -16.90 -1.52 -2.70
CA SER A 141 -15.93 -1.00 -3.68
C SER A 141 -14.53 -1.61 -3.46
N ILE A 142 -14.08 -1.65 -2.20
CA ILE A 142 -12.78 -2.22 -1.82
C ILE A 142 -12.77 -3.73 -2.08
N LYS A 143 -13.82 -4.46 -1.67
CA LYS A 143 -13.95 -5.89 -1.95
C LYS A 143 -13.89 -6.19 -3.44
N THR A 144 -14.52 -5.37 -4.28
CA THR A 144 -14.45 -5.52 -5.75
C THR A 144 -13.02 -5.41 -6.27
N ALA A 145 -12.24 -4.42 -5.81
CA ALA A 145 -10.84 -4.27 -6.23
C ALA A 145 -9.96 -5.45 -5.75
N VAL A 146 -10.10 -5.83 -4.48
CA VAL A 146 -9.36 -6.96 -3.89
C VAL A 146 -9.70 -8.26 -4.61
N ASN A 147 -10.99 -8.54 -4.85
CA ASN A 147 -11.44 -9.74 -5.55
C ASN A 147 -10.97 -9.77 -7.01
N GLY A 148 -10.95 -8.61 -7.68
CA GLY A 148 -10.40 -8.49 -9.03
C GLY A 148 -8.91 -8.84 -9.06
N TRP A 149 -8.14 -8.35 -8.08
CA TRP A 149 -6.72 -8.64 -7.96
C TRP A 149 -6.45 -10.12 -7.63
N LEU A 150 -7.21 -10.71 -6.69
CA LEU A 150 -7.10 -12.14 -6.36
C LEU A 150 -7.37 -13.04 -7.55
N ASN A 151 -8.33 -12.67 -8.42
CA ASN A 151 -8.62 -13.42 -9.64
C ASN A 151 -7.52 -13.33 -10.71
N SER A 152 -6.48 -12.51 -10.50
CA SER A 152 -5.28 -12.46 -11.32
C SER A 152 -4.07 -13.15 -10.66
N LEU A 153 -4.27 -13.81 -9.52
CA LEU A 153 -3.21 -14.46 -8.76
C LEU A 153 -2.66 -15.66 -9.55
N SER A 154 -1.36 -15.66 -9.80
CA SER A 154 -0.65 -16.78 -10.43
C SER A 154 -0.32 -17.87 -9.40
N GLU A 155 -0.15 -19.12 -9.86
CA GLU A 155 0.33 -20.24 -9.03
C GLU A 155 1.65 -19.92 -8.30
N TYR A 156 2.63 -19.33 -9.00
CA TYR A 156 3.90 -18.92 -8.39
C TYR A 156 3.71 -18.02 -7.17
N HIS A 157 2.90 -16.97 -7.31
CA HIS A 157 2.57 -16.06 -6.21
C HIS A 157 1.79 -16.76 -5.10
N ALA A 158 0.86 -17.66 -5.44
CA ALA A 158 0.16 -18.45 -4.44
C ALA A 158 1.17 -19.28 -3.63
N ILE A 159 2.07 -20.02 -4.27
CA ILE A 159 3.09 -20.86 -3.62
C ILE A 159 4.01 -20.02 -2.74
N LYS A 160 4.58 -18.95 -3.30
CA LYS A 160 5.56 -18.09 -2.63
C LYS A 160 4.99 -17.42 -1.38
N TYR A 161 3.70 -17.09 -1.39
CA TYR A 161 3.03 -16.36 -0.30
C TYR A 161 1.99 -17.21 0.46
N ALA A 162 1.98 -18.54 0.23
CA ALA A 162 1.06 -19.46 0.92
C ALA A 162 1.44 -19.67 2.38
N THR A 163 2.74 -19.69 2.68
CA THR A 163 3.24 -19.86 4.04
C THR A 163 2.97 -18.58 4.82
N GLY A 164 2.05 -18.64 5.78
CA GLY A 164 1.76 -17.52 6.66
C GLY A 164 3.01 -17.15 7.47
N GLY A 165 3.56 -15.97 7.22
CA GLY A 165 4.49 -15.34 8.15
C GLY A 165 3.78 -14.88 9.43
N GLN A 166 4.51 -14.17 10.31
CA GLN A 166 3.90 -13.43 11.41
C GLN A 166 3.06 -12.28 10.82
N GLY A 167 1.75 -12.46 10.68
CA GLY A 167 0.84 -11.41 10.17
C GLY A 167 -0.38 -11.94 9.41
N TYR A 168 -1.10 -11.01 8.77
CA TYR A 168 -2.30 -11.29 7.99
C TYR A 168 -1.99 -12.07 6.70
N SER A 169 -2.66 -13.20 6.47
CA SER A 169 -2.32 -14.11 5.37
C SER A 169 -3.25 -14.00 4.15
N LEU A 170 -2.82 -14.53 2.99
CA LEU A 170 -3.70 -14.66 1.81
C LEU A 170 -4.95 -15.49 2.09
N ARG A 171 -4.83 -16.51 2.96
CA ARG A 171 -5.96 -17.31 3.44
C ARG A 171 -6.99 -16.43 4.16
N ASP A 172 -6.53 -15.51 5.00
CA ASP A 172 -7.42 -14.60 5.73
C ASP A 172 -8.05 -13.55 4.80
N VAL A 173 -7.31 -13.08 3.79
CA VAL A 173 -7.88 -12.24 2.73
C VAL A 173 -9.01 -12.97 2.02
N LEU A 174 -8.80 -14.21 1.57
CA LEU A 174 -9.82 -15.02 0.89
C LEU A 174 -11.05 -15.25 1.76
N ARG A 175 -10.86 -15.54 3.05
CA ARG A 175 -11.94 -15.75 4.02
C ARG A 175 -12.78 -14.50 4.29
N VAL A 176 -12.21 -13.30 4.19
CA VAL A 176 -12.97 -12.06 4.46
C VAL A 176 -13.65 -11.52 3.21
N THR A 177 -13.00 -11.70 2.05
CA THR A 177 -13.43 -11.09 0.80
C THR A 177 -14.31 -12.00 -0.04
N HIS A 178 -14.23 -13.32 0.20
CA HIS A 178 -15.01 -14.36 -0.48
C HIS A 178 -15.09 -14.12 -2.00
N PRO A 179 -13.95 -14.04 -2.71
CA PRO A 179 -13.95 -13.81 -4.15
C PRO A 179 -14.66 -14.96 -4.86
N LYS A 180 -15.48 -14.61 -5.85
CA LYS A 180 -15.95 -15.59 -6.81
C LYS A 180 -14.82 -15.84 -7.81
N PRO A 181 -14.37 -17.10 -7.99
CA PRO A 181 -13.34 -17.43 -8.97
C PRO A 181 -13.86 -17.17 -10.40
N VAL A 182 -12.98 -16.64 -11.25
CA VAL A 182 -13.32 -16.34 -12.66
C VAL A 182 -13.21 -17.55 -13.58
N ASN A 183 -12.46 -18.57 -13.19
CA ASN A 183 -12.26 -19.80 -13.97
C ASN A 183 -11.86 -20.97 -13.04
N PRO A 184 -11.85 -22.22 -13.54
CA PRO A 184 -11.47 -23.39 -12.73
C PRO A 184 -10.06 -23.34 -12.15
N VAL A 185 -9.11 -22.69 -12.82
CA VAL A 185 -7.73 -22.53 -12.32
C VAL A 185 -7.70 -21.64 -11.07
N GLN A 186 -8.41 -20.51 -11.09
CA GLN A 186 -8.51 -19.64 -9.93
C GLN A 186 -9.29 -20.29 -8.78
N ASP A 187 -10.32 -21.08 -9.09
CA ASP A 187 -11.03 -21.88 -8.08
C ASP A 187 -10.07 -22.88 -7.40
N ALA A 188 -9.29 -23.63 -8.19
CA ALA A 188 -8.26 -24.53 -7.69
C ALA A 188 -7.24 -23.82 -6.78
N ILE A 189 -6.71 -22.66 -7.21
CA ILE A 189 -5.77 -21.86 -6.41
C ILE A 189 -6.42 -21.41 -5.09
N PHE A 190 -7.66 -20.94 -5.11
CA PHE A 190 -8.36 -20.47 -3.91
C PHE A 190 -8.67 -21.62 -2.94
N ILE A 191 -9.07 -22.78 -3.45
CA ILE A 191 -9.27 -23.98 -2.63
C ILE A 191 -7.93 -24.38 -2.00
N TRP A 192 -6.84 -24.43 -2.76
CA TRP A 192 -5.52 -24.78 -2.22
C TRP A 192 -5.06 -23.83 -1.11
N LEU A 193 -5.20 -22.52 -1.30
CA LEU A 193 -4.82 -21.51 -0.30
C LEU A 193 -5.67 -21.57 0.98
N THR A 194 -6.93 -22.02 0.89
CA THR A 194 -7.86 -22.05 2.02
C THR A 194 -7.90 -23.39 2.74
N ASP A 195 -7.80 -24.47 2.00
CA ASP A 195 -7.90 -25.85 2.43
C ASP A 195 -7.09 -26.78 1.49
N PRO A 196 -5.77 -26.94 1.75
CA PRO A 196 -4.91 -27.81 0.96
C PRO A 196 -5.38 -29.27 0.92
N GLU A 197 -6.03 -29.77 1.97
CA GLU A 197 -6.56 -31.14 1.99
C GLU A 197 -7.74 -31.31 1.05
N LYS A 198 -8.67 -30.35 1.06
CA LYS A 198 -9.79 -30.36 0.11
C LYS A 198 -9.27 -30.25 -1.33
N TRP A 199 -8.27 -29.41 -1.57
CA TRP A 199 -7.64 -29.33 -2.89
C TRP A 199 -7.10 -30.70 -3.33
N ARG A 200 -6.41 -31.43 -2.45
CA ARG A 200 -5.89 -32.79 -2.73
C ARG A 200 -6.96 -33.80 -3.13
N GLN A 201 -8.17 -33.67 -2.59
CA GLN A 201 -9.23 -34.66 -2.78
C GLN A 201 -10.18 -34.33 -3.94
N THR A 202 -10.35 -33.05 -4.25
CA THR A 202 -11.49 -32.58 -5.07
C THR A 202 -11.09 -31.87 -6.36
N VAL A 203 -9.84 -31.43 -6.48
CA VAL A 203 -9.38 -30.62 -7.62
C VAL A 203 -8.57 -31.48 -8.57
N GLN A 204 -8.79 -31.30 -9.87
CA GLN A 204 -7.95 -31.91 -10.91
C GLN A 204 -6.57 -31.24 -10.91
N HIS A 205 -5.51 -32.00 -10.65
CA HIS A 205 -4.16 -31.45 -10.42
C HIS A 205 -3.50 -30.83 -11.66
N ASP A 206 -3.93 -31.25 -12.86
CA ASP A 206 -3.50 -30.68 -14.13
C ASP A 206 -3.92 -29.21 -14.32
N LEU A 207 -4.93 -28.74 -13.57
CA LEU A 207 -5.34 -27.34 -13.55
C LEU A 207 -4.30 -26.41 -12.91
N THR A 208 -3.48 -26.93 -11.98
CA THR A 208 -2.47 -26.17 -11.24
C THR A 208 -1.17 -26.97 -11.13
N PRO A 209 -0.41 -27.10 -12.23
CA PRO A 209 0.76 -27.96 -12.31
C PRO A 209 1.91 -27.50 -11.38
N GLN A 210 2.07 -26.20 -11.12
CA GLN A 210 3.12 -25.73 -10.22
C GLN A 210 2.79 -26.05 -8.77
N ILE A 211 1.52 -25.91 -8.40
CA ILE A 211 1.04 -26.24 -7.04
C ILE A 211 1.15 -27.76 -6.81
N ASP A 212 0.75 -28.57 -7.80
CA ASP A 212 0.89 -30.02 -7.72
C ASP A 212 2.35 -30.46 -7.54
N ALA A 213 3.25 -29.94 -8.39
CA ALA A 213 4.68 -30.20 -8.25
C ALA A 213 5.22 -29.80 -6.86
N PHE A 214 4.80 -28.62 -6.35
CA PHE A 214 5.21 -28.16 -5.02
C PHE A 214 4.69 -29.07 -3.89
N GLU A 215 3.44 -29.54 -3.96
CA GLU A 215 2.87 -30.45 -2.97
C GLU A 215 3.52 -31.85 -3.03
N GLN A 216 3.97 -32.29 -4.21
CA GLN A 216 4.76 -33.53 -4.33
C GLN A 216 6.12 -33.40 -3.65
N ILE A 217 6.83 -32.28 -3.85
CA ILE A 217 8.13 -32.02 -3.22
C ILE A 217 8.01 -32.03 -1.69
N LYS A 218 7.01 -31.35 -1.13
CA LYS A 218 6.77 -31.34 0.33
C LYS A 218 6.62 -32.73 0.95
N ARG A 219 6.09 -33.69 0.19
CA ARG A 219 5.89 -35.07 0.67
C ARG A 219 7.19 -35.88 0.63
N LEU A 220 8.10 -35.55 -0.28
CA LEU A 220 9.42 -36.18 -0.37
C LEU A 220 10.32 -35.69 0.77
N ASP A 221 10.27 -34.40 1.10
CA ASP A 221 11.05 -33.80 2.20
C ASP A 221 10.61 -34.26 3.61
N LEU A 222 9.49 -35.00 3.74
CA LEU A 222 9.04 -35.61 4.99
C LEU A 222 9.64 -37.02 5.23
N GLY A 223 10.51 -37.51 4.32
CA GLY A 223 11.35 -38.68 4.52
C GLY A 223 12.80 -38.26 4.77
N ASP A 224 13.30 -38.56 5.96
CA ASP A 224 14.69 -38.40 6.42
C ASP A 224 15.24 -36.97 6.55
N SER A 225 15.02 -36.40 7.74
CA SER A 225 16.02 -35.52 8.34
C SER A 225 17.04 -36.42 9.06
N PRO A 226 18.32 -36.49 8.67
CA PRO A 226 19.34 -37.14 9.48
C PRO A 226 19.56 -36.30 10.75
N ASP A 227 19.60 -36.97 11.90
CA ASP A 227 19.98 -36.42 13.21
C ASP A 227 21.33 -35.67 13.19
#